data_AF-A0A1A8WRJ4-F1
#
_entry.id   AF-A0A1A8WRJ4-F1
#
_cell.length_a   1.000
_cell.length_b   1.000
_cell.length_c   1.000
_cell.angle_alpha   90.00
_cell.angle_beta   90.00
_cell.angle_gamma   90.00
#
_symmetry.space_group_name_H-M   'P 1'
#
loop_
_entity.id
_entity.type
_entity.pdbx_description
1 polymer ?
#
loop_
_entity_poly.entity_id
_entity_poly.type
_entity_poly.pdbx_seq_one_letter_code
_entity_poly.pdbx_strand_id
1 'polypeptide(L)'
;MLTLSFILKKDVSRNCIINKINFKNTLNKRNSLLLVHKNSNFRKLGRPRAQRRALLRALTTSLLRHGKIVTTEAKAKEARKKVERIITYAKKHDNNRQYAYRLIANYVFDRELALNVVRQAPIKYKERNGGYTKIKLLPRSRKGDAARMATLELL
;
A
#
# COMPACT_ATOMS: atom_id res chain seq x y z
N MET A 1 -51.02 -18.56 -25.19
CA MET A 1 -50.24 -18.85 -23.96
C MET A 1 -48.77 -18.93 -24.33
N LEU A 2 -48.04 -17.83 -24.04
CA LEU A 2 -46.59 -17.69 -23.78
C LEU A 2 -45.61 -18.38 -24.77
N THR A 3 -45.14 -17.68 -25.82
CA THR A 3 -43.93 -16.80 -25.88
C THR A 3 -42.64 -17.50 -25.44
N LEU A 4 -41.51 -17.50 -26.15
CA LEU A 4 -41.14 -16.90 -27.41
C LEU A 4 -39.80 -17.59 -27.78
N SER A 5 -39.71 -18.11 -29.00
CA SER A 5 -38.43 -18.28 -29.68
C SER A 5 -37.77 -16.90 -29.86
N PHE A 6 -36.48 -16.92 -30.20
CA PHE A 6 -35.80 -16.00 -31.12
C PHE A 6 -34.62 -15.18 -30.58
N ILE A 7 -33.43 -15.74 -30.84
CA ILE A 7 -32.37 -15.17 -31.69
C ILE A 7 -31.76 -13.81 -31.31
N LEU A 8 -30.47 -13.94 -30.98
CA LEU A 8 -29.46 -12.89 -30.98
C LEU A 8 -29.28 -12.27 -32.38
N LYS A 9 -29.08 -10.95 -32.34
CA LYS A 9 -28.28 -10.11 -33.25
C LYS A 9 -29.06 -9.34 -34.33
N LYS A 10 -29.14 -8.02 -34.17
CA LYS A 10 -28.66 -7.03 -35.15
C LYS A 10 -28.61 -5.60 -34.56
N ASP A 11 -27.56 -4.90 -34.96
CA ASP A 11 -27.23 -3.51 -34.65
C ASP A 11 -28.32 -2.48 -34.98
N VAL A 12 -28.39 -1.41 -34.19
CA VAL A 12 -28.93 -0.11 -34.62
C VAL A 12 -27.99 1.01 -34.16
N SER A 13 -27.55 1.81 -35.13
CA SER A 13 -26.63 2.93 -34.98
C SER A 13 -27.37 4.26 -34.75
N ARG A 14 -26.76 5.12 -33.91
CA ARG A 14 -26.80 6.61 -33.91
C ARG A 14 -28.16 7.31 -33.69
N ASN A 15 -28.35 7.87 -32.49
CA ASN A 15 -28.47 9.32 -32.24
C ASN A 15 -29.01 9.62 -30.83
N CYS A 16 -28.12 9.84 -29.87
CA CYS A 16 -28.39 10.68 -28.70
C CYS A 16 -27.09 11.43 -28.34
N ILE A 17 -26.71 12.42 -29.15
CA ILE A 17 -25.79 13.47 -28.70
C ILE A 17 -26.59 14.37 -27.77
N ILE A 18 -26.73 13.98 -26.51
CA ILE A 18 -27.26 14.86 -25.46
C ILE A 18 -26.45 14.65 -24.17
N ASN A 19 -25.75 15.73 -23.80
CA ASN A 19 -25.19 16.06 -22.49
C ASN A 19 -23.89 15.37 -22.03
N LYS A 20 -22.83 15.64 -22.80
CA LYS A 20 -21.41 15.53 -22.40
C LYS A 20 -20.99 16.47 -21.24
N ILE A 21 -21.94 17.10 -20.54
CA ILE A 21 -21.68 18.19 -19.57
C ILE A 21 -21.89 17.75 -18.11
N ASN A 22 -22.55 16.62 -17.82
CA ASN A 22 -22.82 16.19 -16.43
C ASN A 22 -22.11 14.91 -15.98
N PHE A 23 -21.10 14.42 -16.71
CA PHE A 23 -20.25 13.30 -16.26
C PHE A 23 -19.04 13.73 -15.42
N LYS A 24 -18.96 14.99 -14.99
CA LYS A 24 -17.82 15.52 -14.22
C LYS A 24 -18.00 15.48 -12.69
N ASN A 25 -19.18 15.08 -12.17
CA ASN A 25 -19.44 15.15 -10.72
C ASN A 25 -19.61 13.79 -10.01
N THR A 26 -19.36 12.66 -10.68
CA THR A 26 -19.33 11.32 -10.05
C THR A 26 -18.00 10.60 -10.24
N LEU A 27 -16.91 11.36 -10.49
CA LEU A 27 -15.56 10.87 -10.17
C LEU A 27 -15.39 10.95 -8.65
N ASN A 28 -16.02 9.99 -7.98
CA ASN A 28 -15.78 9.56 -6.62
C ASN A 28 -14.32 9.86 -6.26
N LYS A 29 -14.12 10.62 -5.17
CA LYS A 29 -12.87 10.74 -4.40
C LYS A 29 -12.36 9.33 -4.06
N ARG A 30 -11.83 8.60 -5.05
CA ARG A 30 -11.10 7.36 -4.83
C ARG A 30 -9.90 7.82 -4.04
N ASN A 31 -9.86 7.47 -2.76
CA ASN A 31 -8.77 7.70 -1.85
C ASN A 31 -7.50 6.96 -2.34
N SER A 32 -6.95 7.35 -3.49
CA SER A 32 -5.58 7.08 -3.92
C SER A 32 -4.56 7.73 -2.96
N LEU A 33 -5.05 8.56 -2.04
CA LEU A 33 -4.32 9.38 -1.07
C LEU A 33 -3.58 8.60 0.02
N LEU A 34 -3.96 7.37 0.30
CA LEU A 34 -3.58 6.75 1.56
C LEU A 34 -2.15 6.15 1.57
N LEU A 35 -1.49 6.08 0.41
CA LEU A 35 -0.05 5.87 0.30
C LEU A 35 0.69 7.09 -0.32
N VAL A 36 -0.07 8.08 -0.81
CA VAL A 36 0.44 9.31 -1.41
C VAL A 36 0.74 10.35 -0.33
N HIS A 37 1.69 11.21 -0.66
CA HIS A 37 2.40 12.09 0.24
C HIS A 37 1.69 13.45 0.32
N LYS A 38 0.94 13.72 1.40
CA LYS A 38 0.32 15.04 1.63
C LYS A 38 0.81 15.80 2.86
N ASN A 39 1.61 15.19 3.73
CA ASN A 39 2.13 15.90 4.92
C ASN A 39 3.57 16.36 4.70
N SER A 40 3.90 17.53 5.24
CA SER A 40 5.25 18.15 5.32
C SER A 40 6.21 17.43 6.29
N ASN A 41 5.70 16.54 7.17
CA ASN A 41 6.46 15.90 8.25
C ASN A 41 7.10 14.55 7.86
N PHE A 42 7.94 14.55 6.82
CA PHE A 42 8.73 13.39 6.42
C PHE A 42 10.20 13.74 6.24
N ARG A 43 11.09 12.78 6.49
CA ARG A 43 12.51 12.97 6.19
C ARG A 43 12.75 12.86 4.68
N LYS A 44 13.48 13.84 4.11
CA LYS A 44 13.89 13.82 2.69
C LYS A 44 14.95 12.76 2.38
N LEU A 45 15.63 12.21 3.39
CA LEU A 45 16.64 11.14 3.27
C LEU A 45 17.76 11.46 2.26
N GLY A 46 18.00 12.75 1.98
CA GLY A 46 18.96 13.22 0.97
C GLY A 46 18.64 12.78 -0.46
N ARG A 47 17.37 12.48 -0.81
CA ARG A 47 17.01 11.96 -2.14
C ARG A 47 15.83 12.71 -2.77
N PRO A 48 15.80 12.86 -4.11
CA PRO A 48 14.64 13.36 -4.83
C PRO A 48 13.43 12.42 -4.66
N ARG A 49 12.23 12.96 -4.93
CA ARG A 49 10.94 12.28 -4.65
C ARG A 49 10.84 10.87 -5.25
N ALA A 50 11.24 10.70 -6.51
CA ALA A 50 11.15 9.42 -7.21
C ALA A 50 12.05 8.35 -6.55
N GLN A 51 13.33 8.66 -6.38
CA GLN A 51 14.30 7.76 -5.74
C GLN A 51 13.92 7.41 -4.30
N ARG A 52 13.43 8.40 -3.53
CA ARG A 52 12.96 8.17 -2.16
C ARG A 52 11.75 7.24 -2.10
N ARG A 53 10.80 7.40 -3.02
CA ARG A 53 9.63 6.50 -3.13
C ARG A 53 10.08 5.08 -3.44
N ALA A 54 11.01 4.90 -4.38
CA ALA A 54 11.57 3.59 -4.73
C ALA A 54 12.30 2.95 -3.54
N LEU A 55 13.12 3.72 -2.81
CA LEU A 55 13.81 3.25 -1.61
C LEU A 55 12.84 2.76 -0.53
N LEU A 56 11.83 3.58 -0.17
CA LEU A 56 10.86 3.19 0.86
C LEU A 56 10.03 1.98 0.44
N ARG A 57 9.71 1.89 -0.85
CA ARG A 57 9.04 0.72 -1.44
C ARG A 57 9.88 -0.55 -1.28
N ALA A 58 11.17 -0.48 -1.58
CA ALA A 58 12.10 -1.58 -1.44
C ALA A 58 12.26 -2.02 0.02
N LEU A 59 12.45 -1.09 0.95
CA LEU A 59 12.57 -1.39 2.38
C LEU A 59 11.30 -2.00 2.95
N THR A 60 10.14 -1.48 2.57
CA THR A 60 8.84 -2.00 3.00
C THR A 60 8.62 -3.42 2.49
N THR A 61 8.92 -3.66 1.21
CA THR A 61 8.83 -5.00 0.61
C THR A 61 9.78 -5.98 1.30
N SER A 62 11.02 -5.56 1.57
CA SER A 62 12.02 -6.39 2.24
C SER A 62 11.60 -6.74 3.66
N LEU A 63 11.04 -5.79 4.42
CA LEU A 63 10.52 -6.06 5.76
C LEU A 63 9.35 -7.03 5.75
N LEU A 64 8.39 -6.84 4.84
CA LEU A 64 7.23 -7.73 4.76
C LEU A 64 7.64 -9.16 4.35
N ARG A 65 8.68 -9.29 3.51
CA ARG A 65 9.20 -10.59 3.06
C ARG A 65 9.99 -11.31 4.15
N HIS A 66 10.89 -10.63 4.84
CA HIS A 66 11.83 -11.26 5.77
C HIS A 66 11.42 -11.14 7.24
N GLY A 67 10.41 -10.32 7.56
CA GLY A 67 9.97 -10.01 8.92
C GLY A 67 10.91 -9.10 9.71
N LYS A 68 12.19 -9.03 9.35
CA LYS A 68 13.24 -8.26 10.02
C LYS A 68 14.25 -7.72 9.02
N ILE A 69 14.62 -6.44 9.17
CA ILE A 69 15.69 -5.80 8.37
C ILE A 69 16.57 -4.91 9.24
N VAL A 70 17.82 -4.72 8.83
CA VAL A 70 18.77 -3.79 9.46
C VAL A 70 19.04 -2.63 8.51
N THR A 71 18.78 -1.40 8.96
CA THR A 71 18.92 -0.20 8.14
C THR A 71 19.43 0.97 8.98
N THR A 72 19.54 2.18 8.42
CA THR A 72 19.82 3.37 9.24
C THR A 72 18.57 3.80 10.00
N GLU A 73 18.74 4.39 11.18
CA GLU A 73 17.64 4.83 12.04
C GLU A 73 16.62 5.71 11.28
N ALA A 74 17.14 6.65 10.47
CA ALA A 74 16.30 7.54 9.67
C ALA A 74 15.45 6.79 8.63
N LYS A 75 16.02 5.77 7.97
CA LYS A 75 15.31 4.94 6.98
C LYS A 75 14.28 4.06 7.68
N ALA A 76 14.63 3.45 8.80
CA ALA A 76 13.74 2.60 9.59
C ALA A 76 12.48 3.35 10.05
N LYS A 77 12.63 4.58 10.57
CA LYS A 77 11.49 5.42 11.01
C LYS A 77 10.52 5.74 9.87
N GLU A 78 11.02 6.00 8.66
CA GLU A 78 10.15 6.28 7.51
C GLU A 78 9.54 5.00 6.91
N ALA A 79 10.28 3.90 6.88
CA ALA A 79 9.75 2.60 6.44
C ALA A 79 8.65 2.08 7.38
N ARG A 80 8.82 2.24 8.71
CA ARG A 80 7.78 1.93 9.72
C ARG A 80 6.44 2.55 9.36
N LYS A 81 6.40 3.85 9.05
CA LYS A 81 5.15 4.56 8.70
C LYS A 81 4.43 3.92 7.50
N LYS A 82 5.17 3.39 6.53
CA LYS A 82 4.59 2.75 5.34
C LYS A 82 4.07 1.35 5.65
N VAL A 83 4.84 0.56 6.38
CA VAL A 83 4.48 -0.80 6.80
C VAL A 83 3.23 -0.76 7.69
N GLU A 84 3.20 0.14 8.68
CA GLU A 84 2.06 0.25 9.59
C GLU A 84 0.76 0.58 8.84
N ARG A 85 0.84 1.49 7.86
CA ARG A 85 -0.33 1.80 7.02
C ARG A 85 -0.79 0.58 6.23
N ILE A 86 0.13 -0.17 5.61
CA ILE A 86 -0.21 -1.38 4.85
C ILE A 86 -0.92 -2.41 5.73
N ILE A 87 -0.41 -2.66 6.94
CA ILE A 87 -1.01 -3.62 7.87
C ILE A 87 -2.39 -3.13 8.36
N THR A 88 -2.49 -1.86 8.78
CA THR A 88 -3.79 -1.27 9.16
C THR A 88 -4.81 -1.42 8.05
N TYR A 89 -4.40 -1.28 6.81
CA TYR A 89 -5.29 -1.40 5.67
C TYR A 89 -5.74 -2.81 5.37
N ALA A 90 -4.81 -3.76 5.42
CA ALA A 90 -5.15 -5.17 5.29
C ALA A 90 -6.20 -5.55 6.35
N LYS A 91 -6.01 -5.08 7.60
CA LYS A 91 -6.96 -5.30 8.70
C LYS A 91 -8.31 -4.61 8.48
N LYS A 92 -8.30 -3.33 8.09
CA LYS A 92 -9.53 -2.53 7.89
C LYS A 92 -10.45 -3.10 6.81
N HIS A 93 -9.87 -3.68 5.76
CA HIS A 93 -10.61 -4.21 4.63
C HIS A 93 -10.65 -5.74 4.61
N ASP A 94 -10.72 -6.38 5.78
CA ASP A 94 -10.83 -7.84 5.85
C ASP A 94 -12.11 -8.36 5.17
N ASN A 95 -13.20 -7.60 5.23
CA ASN A 95 -14.45 -7.90 4.52
C ASN A 95 -14.34 -7.74 2.99
N ASN A 96 -13.35 -6.98 2.50
CA ASN A 96 -13.12 -6.76 1.07
C ASN A 96 -11.63 -6.91 0.72
N ARG A 97 -11.16 -8.15 0.82
CA ARG A 97 -9.74 -8.50 0.61
C ARG A 97 -9.24 -8.14 -0.79
N GLN A 98 -10.10 -8.24 -1.81
CA GLN A 98 -9.72 -7.92 -3.19
C GLN A 98 -9.39 -6.43 -3.37
N TYR A 99 -10.16 -5.55 -2.72
CA TYR A 99 -9.87 -4.11 -2.73
C TYR A 99 -8.53 -3.80 -2.04
N ALA A 100 -8.30 -4.36 -0.86
CA ALA A 100 -7.03 -4.22 -0.14
C ALA A 100 -5.85 -4.73 -0.97
N TYR A 101 -5.98 -5.91 -1.57
CA TYR A 101 -4.96 -6.50 -2.42
C TYR A 101 -4.55 -5.58 -3.56
N ARG A 102 -5.50 -5.02 -4.33
CA ARG A 102 -5.20 -4.11 -5.44
C ARG A 102 -4.38 -2.89 -4.99
N LEU A 103 -4.72 -2.30 -3.83
CA LEU A 103 -3.99 -1.15 -3.30
C LEU A 103 -2.59 -1.51 -2.83
N ILE A 104 -2.44 -2.64 -2.14
CA ILE A 104 -1.15 -3.09 -1.60
C ILE A 104 -0.24 -3.56 -2.75
N ALA A 105 -0.76 -4.30 -3.72
CA ALA A 105 -0.02 -4.77 -4.90
C ALA A 105 0.48 -3.62 -5.79
N ASN A 106 -0.23 -2.48 -5.83
CA ASN A 106 0.26 -1.28 -6.50
C ASN A 106 1.49 -0.66 -5.83
N TYR A 107 1.71 -0.94 -4.54
CA TYR A 107 2.84 -0.42 -3.77
C TYR A 107 3.95 -1.45 -3.55
N VAL A 108 3.65 -2.71 -3.21
CA VAL A 108 4.67 -3.75 -3.00
C VAL A 108 5.22 -4.21 -4.36
N PHE A 109 6.46 -4.70 -4.44
CA PHE A 109 6.99 -5.21 -5.72
C PHE A 109 6.43 -6.58 -6.08
N ASP A 110 6.17 -7.40 -5.08
CA ASP A 110 5.75 -8.79 -5.21
C ASP A 110 4.24 -8.95 -4.97
N ARG A 111 3.56 -9.60 -5.92
CA ARG A 111 2.11 -9.86 -5.88
C ARG A 111 1.75 -10.94 -4.87
N GLU A 112 2.53 -12.00 -4.78
CA GLU A 112 2.28 -13.10 -3.85
C GLU A 112 2.43 -12.62 -2.41
N LEU A 113 3.48 -11.84 -2.16
CA LEU A 113 3.69 -11.19 -0.87
C LEU A 113 2.51 -10.29 -0.49
N ALA A 114 1.99 -9.49 -1.44
CA ALA A 114 0.83 -8.65 -1.19
C ALA A 114 -0.42 -9.48 -0.81
N LEU A 115 -0.64 -10.61 -1.49
CA LEU A 115 -1.73 -11.53 -1.17
C LEU A 115 -1.56 -12.12 0.24
N ASN A 116 -0.36 -12.57 0.58
CA ASN A 116 -0.04 -13.14 1.90
C ASN A 116 -0.29 -12.13 3.02
N VAL A 117 0.11 -10.87 2.83
CA VAL A 117 -0.13 -9.79 3.79
C VAL A 117 -1.64 -9.59 4.02
N VAL A 118 -2.45 -9.57 2.96
CA VAL A 118 -3.91 -9.39 3.09
C VAL A 118 -4.56 -10.56 3.82
N ARG A 119 -4.09 -11.79 3.60
CA ARG A 119 -4.63 -12.99 4.24
C ARG A 119 -4.21 -13.10 5.71
N GLN A 120 -2.95 -12.83 6.02
CA GLN A 120 -2.38 -13.10 7.35
C GLN A 120 -2.50 -11.93 8.32
N ALA A 121 -2.43 -10.69 7.86
CA ALA A 121 -2.40 -9.53 8.75
C ALA A 121 -3.64 -9.38 9.66
N PRO A 122 -4.89 -9.60 9.18
CA PRO A 122 -6.08 -9.52 10.02
C PRO A 122 -6.09 -10.57 11.14
N ILE A 123 -5.57 -11.77 10.84
CA ILE A 123 -5.49 -12.89 11.79
C ILE A 123 -4.41 -12.60 12.83
N LYS A 124 -3.19 -12.27 12.38
CA LYS A 124 -2.02 -12.06 13.26
C LYS A 124 -2.18 -10.86 14.18
N TYR A 125 -2.80 -9.78 13.72
CA TYR A 125 -2.91 -8.52 14.46
C TYR A 125 -4.35 -8.19 14.87
N LYS A 126 -5.21 -9.19 15.06
CA LYS A 126 -6.63 -9.02 15.38
C LYS A 126 -6.84 -8.13 16.62
N GLU A 127 -6.10 -8.40 17.69
CA GLU A 127 -6.24 -7.72 18.98
C GLU A 127 -5.51 -6.36 19.03
N ARG A 128 -4.60 -6.11 18.09
CA ARG A 128 -3.71 -4.94 18.14
C ARG A 128 -4.25 -3.80 17.28
N ASN A 129 -4.45 -2.63 17.87
CA ASN A 129 -4.98 -1.46 17.15
C ASN A 129 -3.90 -0.63 16.42
N GLY A 130 -2.62 -0.90 16.68
CA GLY A 130 -1.51 -0.22 16.05
C GLY A 130 -0.14 -0.69 16.54
N GLY A 131 0.93 -0.06 16.04
CA GLY A 131 2.29 -0.39 16.45
C GLY A 131 2.68 -1.83 16.12
N TYR A 132 2.56 -2.21 14.84
CA TYR A 132 2.89 -3.55 14.34
C TYR A 132 4.39 -3.77 14.11
N THR A 133 5.19 -2.70 14.24
CA THR A 133 6.62 -2.74 14.01
C THR A 133 7.38 -2.30 15.25
N LYS A 134 8.53 -2.92 15.50
CA LYS A 134 9.48 -2.54 16.54
C LYS A 134 10.76 -2.02 15.89
N ILE A 135 11.27 -0.89 16.40
CA ILE A 135 12.59 -0.36 16.01
C ILE A 135 13.51 -0.54 17.22
N LYS A 136 14.65 -1.19 17.02
CA LYS A 136 15.72 -1.34 18.02
C LYS A 136 16.97 -0.68 17.47
N LEU A 137 17.59 0.22 18.23
CA LEU A 137 18.88 0.79 17.86
C LEU A 137 19.96 -0.29 18.02
N LEU A 138 20.88 -0.36 17.05
CA LEU A 138 22.06 -1.19 17.20
C LEU A 138 23.06 -0.47 18.11
N PRO A 139 23.86 -1.23 18.90
CA PRO A 139 24.87 -0.64 19.78
C PRO A 139 26.00 0.05 18.99
N ARG A 140 26.31 -0.47 17.80
CA ARG A 140 27.40 0.04 16.96
C ARG A 140 26.85 0.85 15.79
N SER A 141 27.41 2.04 15.58
CA SER A 141 27.25 2.79 14.34
C SER A 141 27.98 2.11 13.17
N ARG A 142 27.54 2.40 11.95
CA ARG A 142 28.21 1.89 10.75
C ARG A 142 29.67 2.38 10.70
N LYS A 143 30.59 1.48 10.36
CA LYS A 143 32.01 1.80 10.15
C LYS A 143 32.16 2.66 8.89
N GLY A 144 32.88 3.77 8.98
CA GLY A 144 33.15 4.67 7.86
C GLY A 144 32.40 6.00 7.96
N ASP A 145 31.06 5.97 7.96
CA ASP A 145 30.21 7.17 7.98
C ASP A 145 29.56 7.45 9.35
N ALA A 146 29.89 6.65 10.37
CA ALA A 146 29.35 6.72 11.73
C ALA A 146 27.81 6.76 11.80
N ALA A 147 27.11 6.27 10.76
CA ALA A 147 25.66 6.36 10.70
C ALA A 147 24.99 5.45 11.73
N ARG A 148 24.03 5.99 12.49
CA ARG A 148 23.24 5.23 13.46
C ARG A 148 22.41 4.15 12.76
N MET A 149 22.64 2.91 13.14
CA MET A 149 21.96 1.73 12.61
C MET A 149 20.79 1.32 13.52
N ALA A 150 19.74 0.77 12.93
CA ALA A 150 18.58 0.25 13.64
C ALA A 150 18.02 -0.99 12.94
N THR A 151 17.56 -1.94 13.75
CA THR A 151 16.78 -3.09 13.31
C THR A 151 15.30 -2.69 13.30
N LEU A 152 14.61 -2.98 12.20
CA LEU A 152 13.16 -2.87 12.07
C LEU A 152 12.58 -4.28 11.99
N GLU A 153 11.66 -4.61 12.90
CA GLU A 153 11.07 -5.95 13.06
C GLU A 153 9.54 -5.84 13.03
N LEU A 154 8.88 -6.83 12.42
CA LEU A 154 7.45 -7.09 12.62
C LEU A 154 7.25 -7.80 13.96
N LEU A 155 6.17 -7.44 14.66
CA LEU A 155 5.73 -8.15 15.86
C LEU A 155 4.94 -9.42 15.50
#